data_AF-A0A101VSN3-F1
#
_entry.id   AF-A0A101VSN3-F1
#
_cell.length_a   1.000
_cell.length_b   1.000
_cell.length_c   1.000
_cell.angle_alpha   90.00
_cell.angle_beta   90.00
_cell.angle_gamma   90.00
#
_symmetry.space_group_name_H-M   'P 1'
#
loop_
_entity.id
_entity.type
_entity.pdbx_description
1 polymer ?
#
loop_
_entity_poly.entity_id
_entity_poly.type
_entity_poly.pdbx_seq_one_letter_code
_entity_poly.pdbx_strand_id
1 'polypeptide(L)'
;MIRRSTFGLFGFIALATGAVALAASAIVAGPMPASAQDASYGYGQADGGGFSLGVGGMVGIKPKYEGSDEYEAFGFPVVFPKFGGNDLGGRVKVRGADDVRFKLFEAGGFEIGPLAGYAFGRDEDDGDLLRGLGDVDDGLVLGAYAGYHVGPVLFDVSYHQIVTGDDDGYQIRFGAEVNTAFSASWRGTARVGTTFADDNYTDSYFGITRAQSLSSAAGLGAYDADAGIKDVHLELGLTWDVTDRWQLKSGFRYGRLVGDAADSPIVESEDQFSALLGATYTFDVQR
;
A
#
# COMPACT_ATOMS: atom_id res chain seq x y z
N MET A 1 -74.24 -8.69 5.22
CA MET A 1 -74.49 -10.06 5.69
C MET A 1 -73.53 -10.99 4.95
N ILE A 2 -72.96 -12.00 5.63
CA ILE A 2 -72.06 -13.07 5.10
C ILE A 2 -70.58 -12.63 4.97
N ARG A 3 -69.54 -13.38 5.35
CA ARG A 3 -69.23 -14.32 6.45
C ARG A 3 -67.70 -14.51 6.36
N ARG A 4 -67.06 -14.79 7.49
CA ARG A 4 -65.62 -15.05 7.65
C ARG A 4 -65.11 -16.24 6.82
N SER A 5 -63.86 -16.16 6.35
CA SER A 5 -62.96 -17.27 5.99
C SER A 5 -61.50 -16.84 6.24
N THR A 6 -60.84 -17.28 7.32
CA THR A 6 -59.97 -18.47 7.48
C THR A 6 -58.56 -18.32 6.87
N PHE A 7 -57.59 -18.54 7.75
CA PHE A 7 -56.13 -18.58 7.64
C PHE A 7 -55.50 -19.27 6.42
N GLY A 8 -54.34 -18.76 6.00
CA GLY A 8 -53.35 -19.43 5.14
C GLY A 8 -52.01 -18.66 5.14
N LEU A 9 -51.07 -19.15 5.93
CA LEU A 9 -49.65 -18.74 6.04
C LEU A 9 -48.87 -19.30 4.82
N PHE A 10 -48.00 -18.51 4.16
CA PHE A 10 -46.77 -18.90 3.41
C PHE A 10 -46.26 -17.64 2.64
N GLY A 11 -45.10 -17.07 2.97
CA GLY A 11 -43.81 -17.22 2.23
C GLY A 11 -43.80 -16.36 0.95
N PHE A 12 -42.93 -15.37 0.72
CA PHE A 12 -41.47 -15.44 0.66
C PHE A 12 -40.86 -14.01 0.71
N ILE A 13 -39.85 -13.84 1.56
CA ILE A 13 -38.83 -12.78 1.44
C ILE A 13 -37.69 -13.43 0.63
N ALA A 14 -37.35 -12.88 -0.53
CA ALA A 14 -36.19 -13.32 -1.29
C ALA A 14 -34.94 -12.58 -0.77
N LEU A 15 -34.17 -13.29 0.05
CA LEU A 15 -32.85 -12.92 0.53
C LEU A 15 -31.85 -12.97 -0.64
N ALA A 16 -31.15 -11.88 -0.91
CA ALA A 16 -29.94 -11.88 -1.73
C ALA A 16 -28.76 -12.32 -0.86
N THR A 17 -28.41 -13.61 -0.93
CA THR A 17 -27.19 -14.16 -0.34
C THR A 17 -26.26 -14.60 -1.47
N GLY A 18 -25.31 -13.74 -1.82
CA GLY A 18 -24.14 -14.08 -2.63
C GLY A 18 -22.94 -14.28 -1.69
N ALA A 19 -22.80 -15.48 -1.13
CA ALA A 19 -21.66 -15.84 -0.30
C ALA A 19 -20.47 -16.23 -1.20
N VAL A 20 -19.41 -15.41 -1.20
CA VAL A 20 -18.09 -15.85 -1.67
C VAL A 20 -17.44 -16.63 -0.53
N ALA A 21 -17.52 -17.96 -0.59
CA ALA A 21 -16.88 -18.86 0.35
C ALA A 21 -15.39 -18.99 0.02
N LEU A 22 -14.52 -18.30 0.78
CA LEU A 22 -13.08 -18.59 0.82
C LEU A 22 -12.86 -19.86 1.65
N ALA A 23 -12.72 -20.99 0.96
CA ALA A 23 -12.31 -22.25 1.57
C ALA A 23 -10.83 -22.16 1.98
N ALA A 24 -10.57 -21.93 3.26
CA ALA A 24 -9.25 -22.12 3.86
C ALA A 24 -8.95 -23.63 3.97
N SER A 25 -8.19 -24.15 3.01
CA SER A 25 -7.64 -25.50 3.12
C SER A 25 -6.53 -25.52 4.17
N ALA A 26 -6.76 -26.28 5.24
CA ALA A 26 -5.80 -26.52 6.32
C ALA A 26 -4.52 -27.17 5.79
N ILE A 27 -3.38 -26.49 5.94
CA ILE A 27 -2.06 -27.11 5.78
C ILE A 27 -1.80 -27.93 7.05
N VAL A 28 -1.85 -29.25 6.91
CA VAL A 28 -1.39 -30.18 7.94
C VAL A 28 0.12 -29.97 8.13
N ALA A 29 0.51 -29.44 9.29
CA ALA A 29 1.91 -29.34 9.71
C ALA A 29 2.46 -30.74 10.01
N GLY A 30 3.28 -31.27 9.09
CA GLY A 30 4.16 -32.40 9.39
C GLY A 30 5.35 -31.95 10.24
N PRO A 31 5.88 -32.79 11.14
CA PRO A 31 7.07 -32.46 11.92
C PRO A 31 8.28 -32.39 11.00
N MET A 32 8.86 -31.21 10.80
CA MET A 32 10.17 -31.10 10.16
C MET A 32 11.25 -31.47 11.18
N PRO A 33 12.19 -32.38 10.84
CA PRO A 33 13.33 -32.63 11.70
C PRO A 33 14.20 -31.38 11.82
N ALA A 34 14.47 -30.98 13.06
CA ALA A 34 15.48 -29.99 13.39
C ALA A 34 16.87 -30.57 13.06
N SER A 35 17.37 -30.27 11.86
CA SER A 35 18.78 -30.38 11.54
C SER A 35 19.25 -29.03 11.00
N ALA A 36 19.52 -28.11 11.94
CA ALA A 36 20.47 -27.03 11.70
C ALA A 36 21.85 -27.68 11.57
N GLN A 37 22.21 -28.02 10.33
CA GLN A 37 23.60 -28.29 9.97
C GLN A 37 24.16 -27.00 9.39
N ASP A 38 25.25 -26.56 10.00
CA ASP A 38 26.12 -25.48 9.55
C ASP A 38 26.28 -25.48 8.03
N ALA A 39 25.61 -24.53 7.39
CA ALA A 39 25.93 -24.13 6.05
C ALA A 39 26.67 -22.79 6.15
N SER A 40 27.94 -22.89 6.54
CA SER A 40 28.94 -21.86 6.30
C SER A 40 29.07 -21.67 4.79
N TYR A 41 28.23 -20.81 4.22
CA TYR A 41 28.42 -20.31 2.86
C TYR A 41 29.44 -19.18 2.92
N GLY A 42 30.70 -19.56 2.70
CA GLY A 42 31.76 -18.60 2.41
C GLY A 42 31.43 -17.85 1.13
N TYR A 43 30.89 -16.65 1.27
CA TYR A 43 31.06 -15.61 0.27
C TYR A 43 32.47 -15.06 0.45
N GLY A 44 33.21 -15.00 -0.66
CA GLY A 44 34.54 -14.43 -0.71
C GLY A 44 34.57 -13.09 0.03
N GLN A 45 35.58 -12.97 0.87
CA GLN A 45 36.05 -11.70 1.41
C GLN A 45 36.19 -10.70 0.25
N ALA A 46 35.20 -9.83 0.09
CA ALA A 46 35.39 -8.60 -0.67
C ALA A 46 36.21 -7.67 0.23
N ASP A 47 37.52 -7.86 0.20
CA ASP A 47 38.46 -6.85 0.65
C ASP A 47 38.19 -5.57 -0.16
N GLY A 48 37.72 -4.53 0.53
CA GLY A 48 37.58 -3.17 -0.02
C GLY A 48 36.15 -2.65 -0.03
N GLY A 49 35.89 -1.60 0.76
CA GLY A 49 34.63 -0.85 0.76
C GLY A 49 34.37 -0.17 -0.59
N GLY A 50 33.79 -0.91 -1.54
CA GLY A 50 33.33 -0.41 -2.82
C GLY A 50 31.94 0.23 -2.70
N PHE A 51 31.83 1.47 -3.17
CA PHE A 51 30.54 2.12 -3.38
C PHE A 51 29.93 1.56 -4.67
N SER A 52 28.67 1.14 -4.64
CA SER A 52 27.94 0.78 -5.85
C SER A 52 26.67 1.62 -5.98
N LEU A 53 26.24 1.85 -7.21
CA LEU A 53 25.07 2.68 -7.53
C LEU A 53 24.06 1.84 -8.29
N GLY A 54 22.86 1.69 -7.72
CA GLY A 54 21.71 1.16 -8.42
C GLY A 54 21.06 2.27 -9.24
N VAL A 55 20.87 2.04 -10.54
CA VAL A 55 20.12 2.94 -11.42
C VAL A 55 19.11 2.11 -12.19
N GLY A 56 17.91 2.63 -12.34
CA GLY A 56 16.83 1.92 -12.99
C GLY A 56 15.64 2.82 -13.26
N GLY A 57 14.52 2.17 -13.54
CA GLY A 57 13.24 2.83 -13.69
C GLY A 57 12.12 1.92 -13.21
N MET A 58 11.05 2.55 -12.76
CA MET A 58 9.79 1.91 -12.42
C MET A 58 8.70 2.49 -13.30
N VAL A 59 7.76 1.63 -13.69
CA VAL A 59 6.51 2.00 -14.35
C VAL A 59 5.37 1.29 -13.63
N GLY A 60 4.20 1.90 -13.60
CA GLY A 60 3.05 1.31 -12.93
C GLY A 60 1.74 1.86 -13.41
N ILE A 61 0.68 1.27 -12.87
CA ILE A 61 -0.69 1.75 -13.01
C ILE A 61 -1.28 1.92 -11.61
N LYS A 62 -2.10 2.95 -11.44
CA LYS A 62 -2.87 3.21 -10.23
C LYS A 62 -4.20 3.88 -10.62
N PRO A 63 -5.20 3.92 -9.73
CA PRO A 63 -6.37 4.77 -9.91
C PRO A 63 -5.91 6.23 -10.03
N LYS A 64 -6.61 7.04 -10.83
CA LYS A 64 -6.27 8.46 -10.99
C LYS A 64 -6.31 9.20 -9.64
N TYR A 65 -7.33 8.92 -8.85
CA TYR A 65 -7.50 9.38 -7.48
C TYR A 65 -8.06 8.24 -6.62
N GLU A 66 -7.97 8.36 -5.29
CA GLU A 66 -8.54 7.36 -4.38
C GLU A 66 -10.06 7.24 -4.58
N GLY A 67 -10.52 6.07 -5.05
CA GLY A 67 -11.93 5.83 -5.35
C GLY A 67 -12.30 5.87 -6.83
N SER A 68 -11.38 6.21 -7.72
CA SER A 68 -11.64 6.19 -9.17
C SER A 68 -11.79 4.77 -9.71
N ASP A 69 -12.63 4.60 -10.74
CA ASP A 69 -12.66 3.40 -11.59
C ASP A 69 -11.75 3.54 -12.83
N GLU A 70 -11.21 4.74 -13.07
CA GLU A 70 -10.24 5.04 -14.11
C GLU A 70 -8.80 4.94 -13.60
N TYR A 71 -7.90 4.51 -14.50
CA TYR A 71 -6.51 4.23 -14.16
C TYR A 71 -5.58 5.09 -15.00
N GLU A 72 -4.49 5.54 -14.37
CA GLU A 72 -3.40 6.20 -15.04
C GLU A 72 -2.09 5.41 -14.93
N ALA A 73 -1.23 5.59 -15.93
CA ALA A 73 0.10 5.03 -15.94
C ALA A 73 1.10 6.08 -15.45
N PHE A 74 2.02 5.66 -14.59
CA PHE A 74 3.10 6.51 -14.10
C PHE A 74 4.44 5.82 -14.29
N GLY A 75 5.52 6.60 -14.24
CA GLY A 75 6.86 6.06 -14.23
C GLY A 75 7.87 7.06 -13.70
N PHE A 76 8.88 6.56 -13.00
CA PHE A 76 9.92 7.39 -12.43
C PHE A 76 11.28 6.69 -12.52
N PRO A 77 12.36 7.45 -12.73
CA PRO A 77 13.70 6.92 -12.60
C PRO A 77 13.98 6.56 -11.14
N VAL A 78 14.75 5.51 -10.93
CA VAL A 78 15.14 5.05 -9.60
C VAL A 78 16.66 5.09 -9.52
N VAL A 79 17.18 5.81 -8.52
CA VAL A 79 18.61 5.86 -8.23
C VAL A 79 18.80 5.68 -6.74
N PHE A 80 19.57 4.67 -6.34
CA PHE A 80 19.88 4.45 -4.93
C PHE A 80 21.32 3.97 -4.73
N PRO A 81 22.01 4.49 -3.71
CA PRO A 81 23.32 4.00 -3.33
C PRO A 81 23.23 2.60 -2.70
N LYS A 82 24.12 1.71 -3.11
CA LYS A 82 24.33 0.39 -2.51
C LYS A 82 25.64 0.38 -1.73
N PHE A 83 25.57 -0.12 -0.51
CA PHE A 83 26.73 -0.35 0.35
C PHE A 83 26.77 -1.82 0.72
N GLY A 84 27.84 -2.53 0.32
CA GLY A 84 28.02 -3.95 0.62
C GLY A 84 27.00 -4.88 -0.04
N GLY A 85 26.48 -4.54 -1.23
CA GLY A 85 25.56 -5.39 -2.01
C GLY A 85 24.06 -5.14 -1.78
N ASN A 86 23.68 -4.43 -0.72
CA ASN A 86 22.28 -4.12 -0.40
C ASN A 86 22.00 -2.61 -0.51
N ASP A 87 20.74 -2.25 -0.80
CA ASP A 87 20.23 -0.87 -0.81
C ASP A 87 20.50 -0.25 0.56
N LEU A 88 21.49 0.64 0.65
CA LEU A 88 21.97 1.23 1.90
C LEU A 88 22.19 0.22 3.06
N GLY A 89 22.65 -1.01 2.77
CA GLY A 89 22.86 -2.04 3.80
C GLY A 89 21.58 -2.60 4.41
N GLY A 90 20.45 -2.56 3.68
CA GLY A 90 19.14 -3.00 4.18
C GLY A 90 18.45 -1.94 5.07
N ARG A 91 18.95 -0.70 5.07
CA ARG A 91 18.39 0.40 5.85
C ARG A 91 17.29 1.16 5.13
N VAL A 92 17.22 1.13 3.81
CA VAL A 92 16.13 1.78 3.07
C VAL A 92 15.13 0.78 2.57
N LYS A 93 13.85 1.09 2.81
CA LYS A 93 12.72 0.32 2.32
C LYS A 93 11.72 1.26 1.67
N VAL A 94 11.46 1.04 0.39
CA VAL A 94 10.42 1.76 -0.36
C VAL A 94 9.17 0.91 -0.36
N ARG A 95 8.06 1.43 0.19
CA ARG A 95 6.75 0.75 0.19
C ARG A 95 5.74 1.45 -0.71
N GLY A 96 5.91 2.75 -0.93
CA GLY A 96 5.08 3.56 -1.82
C GLY A 96 5.79 4.87 -2.11
N ALA A 97 5.18 5.71 -2.95
CA ALA A 97 5.69 7.06 -3.22
C ALA A 97 5.69 7.94 -1.95
N ASP A 98 4.74 7.67 -1.04
CA ASP A 98 4.52 8.34 0.24
C ASP A 98 5.14 7.61 1.45
N ASP A 99 5.87 6.52 1.22
CA ASP A 99 6.43 5.66 2.28
C ASP A 99 7.83 5.12 1.91
N VAL A 100 8.82 6.01 1.99
CA VAL A 100 10.25 5.68 1.94
C VAL A 100 10.82 5.70 3.35
N ARG A 101 11.15 4.53 3.87
CA ARG A 101 11.61 4.32 5.25
C ARG A 101 13.12 4.26 5.33
N PHE A 102 13.68 4.89 6.36
CA PHE A 102 15.09 4.75 6.72
C PHE A 102 15.20 4.11 8.10
N LYS A 103 15.68 2.87 8.16
CA LYS A 103 15.91 2.12 9.39
C LYS A 103 17.07 2.75 10.16
N LEU A 104 16.72 3.45 11.23
CA LEU A 104 17.67 4.16 12.09
C LEU A 104 18.22 3.25 13.19
N PHE A 105 17.36 2.40 13.76
CA PHE A 105 17.72 1.49 14.84
C PHE A 105 17.12 0.10 14.60
N GLU A 106 17.92 -0.93 14.88
CA GLU A 106 17.52 -2.33 14.80
C GLU A 106 18.13 -3.08 15.99
N ALA A 107 17.29 -3.63 16.88
CA ALA A 107 17.75 -4.45 18.00
C ALA A 107 16.65 -5.37 18.53
N GLY A 108 17.01 -6.62 18.87
CA GLY A 108 16.09 -7.55 19.52
C GLY A 108 14.81 -7.86 18.72
N GLY A 109 14.86 -7.75 17.39
CA GLY A 109 13.71 -7.92 16.50
C GLY A 109 12.89 -6.65 16.28
N PHE A 110 13.20 -5.54 16.95
CA PHE A 110 12.61 -4.24 16.67
C PHE A 110 13.36 -3.53 15.55
N GLU A 111 12.62 -2.86 14.69
CA GLU A 111 13.13 -1.85 13.77
C GLU A 111 12.34 -0.55 13.91
N ILE A 112 13.04 0.59 13.88
CA ILE A 112 12.42 1.91 14.01
C ILE A 112 13.20 2.91 13.16
N GLY A 113 12.49 3.87 12.60
CA GLY A 113 13.12 4.94 11.87
C GLY A 113 12.16 5.97 11.31
N PRO A 114 12.70 7.08 10.77
CA PRO A 114 11.89 8.04 10.04
C PRO A 114 11.41 7.47 8.70
N LEU A 115 10.35 8.08 8.19
CA LEU A 115 9.91 7.92 6.81
C LEU A 115 9.68 9.29 6.18
N ALA A 116 9.79 9.32 4.86
CA ALA A 116 9.41 10.45 4.04
C ALA A 116 8.79 9.95 2.74
N GLY A 117 8.05 10.82 2.07
CA GLY A 117 7.50 10.52 0.77
C GLY A 117 6.75 11.68 0.18
N TYR A 118 5.99 11.39 -0.87
CA TYR A 118 5.19 12.34 -1.62
C TYR A 118 3.77 11.81 -1.74
N ALA A 119 2.81 12.58 -1.20
CA ALA A 119 1.38 12.38 -1.42
C ALA A 119 1.02 13.07 -2.72
N PHE A 120 0.47 12.30 -3.66
CA PHE A 120 -0.14 12.88 -4.84
C PHE A 120 -1.50 13.46 -4.46
N GLY A 121 -1.78 14.64 -4.99
CA GLY A 121 -3.04 15.34 -4.91
C GLY A 121 -4.12 14.71 -5.77
N ARG A 122 -5.15 15.50 -6.04
CA ARG A 122 -6.29 15.14 -6.90
C ARG A 122 -6.78 16.39 -7.61
N ASP A 123 -6.80 16.37 -8.93
CA ASP A 123 -7.24 17.51 -9.73
C ASP A 123 -8.73 17.36 -10.10
N GLU A 124 -9.44 18.48 -10.28
CA GLU A 124 -10.87 18.45 -10.63
C GLU A 124 -11.14 17.87 -12.03
N ASP A 125 -10.13 17.78 -12.89
CA ASP A 125 -10.21 17.21 -14.23
C ASP A 125 -9.79 15.73 -14.30
N ASP A 126 -9.38 15.13 -13.18
CA ASP A 126 -9.06 13.70 -13.10
C ASP A 126 -10.28 12.81 -13.39
N GLY A 127 -11.49 13.29 -13.06
CA GLY A 127 -12.75 12.55 -13.23
C GLY A 127 -13.97 13.45 -13.41
N ASP A 128 -15.01 12.93 -14.07
CA ASP A 128 -16.25 13.67 -14.33
C ASP A 128 -16.98 14.09 -13.03
N LEU A 129 -16.85 13.30 -11.96
CA LEU A 129 -17.41 13.59 -10.63
C LEU A 129 -16.70 14.73 -9.90
N LEU A 130 -15.44 15.00 -10.24
CA LEU A 130 -14.59 15.95 -9.52
C LEU A 130 -14.72 17.39 -10.04
N ARG A 131 -15.26 17.57 -11.26
CA ARG A 131 -15.39 18.88 -11.88
C ARG A 131 -16.21 19.85 -11.04
N GLY A 132 -15.59 20.98 -10.67
CA GLY A 132 -16.19 22.02 -9.85
C GLY A 132 -16.06 21.77 -8.34
N LEU A 133 -15.40 20.69 -7.91
CA LEU A 133 -15.01 20.48 -6.52
C LEU A 133 -13.66 21.13 -6.19
N GLY A 134 -12.88 21.53 -7.19
CA GLY A 134 -11.53 22.03 -7.01
C GLY A 134 -10.50 20.94 -6.72
N ASP A 135 -9.25 21.40 -6.62
CA ASP A 135 -8.07 20.55 -6.56
C ASP A 135 -7.64 20.31 -5.11
N VAL A 136 -6.99 19.18 -4.88
CA VAL A 136 -6.25 18.85 -3.66
C VAL A 136 -4.78 18.87 -4.03
N ASP A 137 -4.01 19.75 -3.40
CA ASP A 137 -2.60 19.92 -3.71
C ASP A 137 -1.76 18.68 -3.34
N ASP A 138 -0.72 18.43 -4.15
CA ASP A 138 0.35 17.51 -3.79
C ASP A 138 1.06 17.93 -2.48
N GLY A 139 1.58 16.94 -1.75
CA GLY A 139 2.20 17.18 -0.44
C GLY A 139 3.45 16.35 -0.16
N LEU A 140 4.40 16.94 0.56
CA LEU A 140 5.48 16.19 1.19
C LEU A 140 4.91 15.46 2.41
N VAL A 141 5.23 14.18 2.52
CA VAL A 141 4.90 13.35 3.68
C VAL A 141 6.13 13.15 4.53
N LEU A 142 6.00 13.39 5.83
CA LEU A 142 7.02 13.07 6.83
C LEU A 142 6.43 12.22 7.94
N GLY A 143 7.26 11.38 8.56
CA GLY A 143 6.77 10.54 9.63
C GLY A 143 7.78 9.63 10.26
N ALA A 144 7.29 8.60 10.94
CA ALA A 144 8.08 7.56 11.54
C ALA A 144 7.35 6.22 11.52
N TYR A 145 8.12 5.15 11.59
CA TYR A 145 7.59 3.79 11.71
C TYR A 145 8.29 3.02 12.82
N ALA A 146 7.58 2.05 13.37
CA ALA A 146 8.13 1.03 14.25
C ALA A 146 7.62 -0.34 13.81
N GLY A 147 8.50 -1.33 13.83
CA GLY A 147 8.21 -2.70 13.47
C GLY A 147 8.80 -3.69 14.46
N TYR A 148 8.16 -4.85 14.58
CA TYR A 148 8.62 -5.95 15.42
C TYR A 148 8.49 -7.29 14.68
N HIS A 149 9.57 -8.06 14.69
CA HIS A 149 9.63 -9.39 14.11
C HIS A 149 9.12 -10.45 15.09
N VAL A 150 8.08 -11.18 14.69
CA VAL A 150 7.57 -12.37 15.38
C VAL A 150 7.76 -13.56 14.44
N GLY A 151 8.88 -14.26 14.61
CA GLY A 151 9.29 -15.32 13.67
C GLY A 151 9.49 -14.75 12.26
N PRO A 152 8.82 -15.28 11.22
CA PRO A 152 8.96 -14.80 9.85
C PRO A 152 8.11 -13.55 9.53
N VAL A 153 7.24 -13.11 10.46
CA VAL A 153 6.32 -11.99 10.23
C VAL A 153 6.87 -10.71 10.84
N LEU A 154 6.91 -9.64 10.06
CA LEU A 154 7.11 -8.27 10.54
C LEU A 154 5.75 -7.62 10.75
N PHE A 155 5.41 -7.29 12.00
CA PHE A 155 4.30 -6.40 12.30
C PHE A 155 4.81 -4.98 12.42
N ASP A 156 4.19 -4.02 11.74
CA ASP A 156 4.60 -2.62 11.83
C ASP A 156 3.43 -1.65 11.91
N VAL A 157 3.72 -0.51 12.52
CA VAL A 157 2.89 0.68 12.54
C VAL A 157 3.70 1.84 12.00
N SER A 158 3.08 2.69 11.20
CA SER A 158 3.68 3.94 10.73
C SER A 158 2.71 5.11 10.82
N TYR A 159 3.26 6.28 11.12
CA TYR A 159 2.56 7.56 11.13
C TYR A 159 3.07 8.40 9.97
N HIS A 160 2.14 8.97 9.20
CA HIS A 160 2.39 9.74 7.99
C HIS A 160 1.66 11.08 8.14
N GLN A 161 2.38 12.19 8.12
CA GLN A 161 1.83 13.54 8.20
C GLN A 161 2.12 14.25 6.88
N ILE A 162 1.10 14.84 6.27
CA ILE A 162 1.30 15.77 5.16
C ILE A 162 1.73 17.13 5.76
N VAL A 163 2.83 17.68 5.24
CA VAL A 163 3.48 18.89 5.81
C VAL A 163 3.56 20.06 4.84
N THR A 164 3.11 19.87 3.60
CA THR A 164 3.03 20.92 2.56
C THR A 164 1.79 20.72 1.71
N GLY A 165 1.38 21.78 1.00
CA GLY A 165 0.13 21.79 0.25
C GLY A 165 -0.99 22.35 1.12
N ASP A 166 -2.22 22.12 0.69
CA ASP A 166 -3.44 22.62 1.33
C ASP A 166 -4.06 21.61 2.31
N ASP A 167 -3.56 20.37 2.34
CA ASP A 167 -3.90 19.34 3.32
C ASP A 167 -2.85 19.23 4.42
N ASP A 168 -3.28 19.15 5.67
CA ASP A 168 -2.44 18.91 6.85
C ASP A 168 -2.89 17.67 7.63
N GLY A 169 -3.62 16.77 6.96
CA GLY A 169 -4.05 15.49 7.52
C GLY A 169 -2.92 14.50 7.78
N TYR A 170 -3.25 13.47 8.56
CA TYR A 170 -2.37 12.37 8.89
C TYR A 170 -3.01 11.00 8.73
N GLN A 171 -2.15 10.01 8.55
CA GLN A 171 -2.53 8.61 8.50
C GLN A 171 -1.71 7.77 9.47
N ILE A 172 -2.36 6.77 10.04
CA ILE A 172 -1.70 5.69 10.79
C ILE A 172 -1.94 4.40 10.04
N ARG A 173 -0.85 3.76 9.60
CA ARG A 173 -0.91 2.50 8.87
C ARG A 173 -0.45 1.37 9.75
N PHE A 174 -1.20 0.28 9.75
CA PHE A 174 -0.84 -0.97 10.40
C PHE A 174 -0.63 -2.03 9.34
N GLY A 175 0.31 -2.94 9.55
CA GLY A 175 0.37 -4.13 8.72
C GLY A 175 1.25 -5.25 9.21
N ALA A 176 1.10 -6.37 8.53
CA ALA A 176 1.84 -7.60 8.76
C ALA A 176 2.44 -8.06 7.43
N GLU A 177 3.75 -8.28 7.42
CA GLU A 177 4.51 -8.63 6.22
C GLU A 177 5.30 -9.91 6.42
N VAL A 178 5.32 -10.76 5.40
CA VAL A 178 6.18 -11.94 5.31
C VAL A 178 7.06 -11.81 4.08
N ASN A 179 8.35 -12.04 4.27
CA ASN A 179 9.32 -12.14 3.18
C ASN A 179 9.76 -13.59 3.02
N THR A 180 9.66 -14.12 1.80
CA THR A 180 10.03 -15.51 1.49
C THR A 180 11.06 -15.53 0.37
N ALA A 181 12.20 -16.18 0.60
CA ALA A 181 13.13 -16.52 -0.45
C ALA A 181 12.74 -17.90 -1.02
N PHE A 182 12.28 -17.92 -2.27
CA PHE A 182 11.90 -19.18 -2.95
C PHE A 182 13.14 -19.90 -3.50
N SER A 183 14.16 -19.14 -3.89
CA SER A 183 15.47 -19.62 -4.33
C SER A 183 16.53 -18.54 -4.13
N ALA A 184 17.77 -18.80 -4.54
CA ALA A 184 18.85 -17.80 -4.49
C ALA A 184 18.54 -16.51 -5.27
N SER A 185 17.71 -16.59 -6.32
CA SER A 185 17.42 -15.47 -7.22
C SER A 185 16.01 -14.89 -7.07
N TRP A 186 15.12 -15.55 -6.33
CA TRP A 186 13.71 -15.15 -6.22
C TRP A 186 13.31 -14.88 -4.78
N ARG A 187 12.79 -13.66 -4.55
CA ARG A 187 12.21 -13.24 -3.27
C ARG A 187 10.79 -12.75 -3.48
N GLY A 188 9.88 -13.23 -2.65
CA GLY A 188 8.50 -12.76 -2.57
C GLY A 188 8.25 -12.00 -1.27
N THR A 189 7.35 -11.04 -1.35
CA THR A 189 6.80 -10.32 -0.20
C THR A 189 5.28 -10.45 -0.25
N ALA A 190 4.66 -10.74 0.88
CA ALA A 190 3.22 -10.68 1.05
C ALA A 190 2.91 -9.83 2.28
N ARG A 191 2.05 -8.83 2.12
CA ARG A 191 1.67 -7.92 3.20
C ARG A 191 0.18 -7.72 3.22
N VAL A 192 -0.39 -7.71 4.41
CA VAL A 192 -1.74 -7.19 4.65
C VAL A 192 -1.65 -5.97 5.54
N GLY A 193 -2.55 -5.02 5.36
CA GLY A 193 -2.56 -3.80 6.15
C GLY A 193 -3.90 -3.09 6.15
N THR A 194 -3.95 -2.05 6.95
CA THR A 194 -5.09 -1.14 7.05
C THR A 194 -4.60 0.26 7.38
N THR A 195 -5.35 1.24 6.94
CA THR A 195 -5.01 2.65 7.11
C THR A 195 -6.11 3.35 7.87
N PHE A 196 -5.74 3.98 8.97
CA PHE A 196 -6.53 5.01 9.63
C PHE A 196 -6.16 6.37 9.06
N ALA A 197 -7.14 7.23 8.83
CA ALA A 197 -6.96 8.63 8.46
C ALA A 197 -7.76 9.53 9.43
N ASP A 198 -7.23 10.72 9.68
CA ASP A 198 -7.90 11.73 10.48
C ASP A 198 -8.90 12.56 9.66
N ASP A 199 -9.66 13.41 10.35
CA ASP A 199 -10.75 14.20 9.76
C ASP A 199 -10.22 15.12 8.65
N ASN A 200 -9.04 15.73 8.84
CA ASN A 200 -8.45 16.62 7.84
C ASN A 200 -8.16 15.86 6.54
N TYR A 201 -7.54 14.68 6.64
CA TYR A 201 -7.29 13.86 5.45
C TYR A 201 -8.60 13.38 4.81
N THR A 202 -9.56 12.89 5.59
CA THR A 202 -10.82 12.36 5.04
C THR A 202 -11.67 13.46 4.41
N ASP A 203 -11.72 14.65 4.99
CA ASP A 203 -12.44 15.79 4.42
C ASP A 203 -11.78 16.29 3.12
N SER A 204 -10.45 16.39 3.07
CA SER A 204 -9.72 16.82 1.87
C SER A 204 -9.91 15.86 0.70
N TYR A 205 -9.82 14.56 0.96
CA TYR A 205 -9.80 13.54 -0.09
C TYR A 205 -11.17 12.95 -0.40
N PHE A 206 -12.10 12.88 0.55
CA PHE A 206 -13.42 12.24 0.41
C PHE A 206 -14.59 13.16 0.77
N GLY A 207 -14.35 14.33 1.38
CA GLY A 207 -15.37 15.29 1.75
C GLY A 207 -15.86 16.16 0.58
N ILE A 208 -17.06 16.72 0.74
CA ILE A 208 -17.63 17.70 -0.18
C ILE A 208 -18.25 18.82 0.65
N THR A 209 -17.62 19.98 0.66
CA THR A 209 -18.15 21.16 1.34
C THR A 209 -19.45 21.65 0.69
N ARG A 210 -20.26 22.42 1.42
CA ARG A 210 -21.46 23.06 0.86
C ARG A 210 -21.15 23.96 -0.33
N ALA A 211 -19.99 24.63 -0.35
CA ALA A 211 -19.59 25.48 -1.45
C ALA A 211 -19.25 24.66 -2.70
N GLN A 212 -18.52 23.56 -2.54
CA GLN A 212 -18.20 22.64 -3.63
C GLN A 212 -19.46 21.95 -4.18
N SER A 213 -20.38 21.54 -3.32
CA SER A 213 -21.66 20.95 -3.74
C SER A 213 -22.48 21.88 -4.65
N LEU A 214 -22.42 23.20 -4.43
CA LEU A 214 -23.09 24.19 -5.27
C LEU A 214 -22.39 24.41 -6.64
N SER A 215 -21.10 24.10 -6.72
CA SER A 215 -20.27 24.26 -7.91
C SER A 215 -20.08 22.95 -8.69
N SER A 216 -20.46 21.81 -8.11
CA SER A 216 -20.29 20.47 -8.69
C SER A 216 -21.03 20.33 -10.01
N ALA A 217 -20.29 19.99 -11.07
CA ALA A 217 -20.87 19.70 -12.39
C ALA A 217 -21.71 18.42 -12.39
N ALA A 218 -21.36 17.45 -11.53
CA ALA A 218 -22.07 16.19 -11.35
C ALA A 218 -23.28 16.29 -10.38
N GLY A 219 -23.49 17.46 -9.76
CA GLY A 219 -24.61 17.67 -8.84
C GLY A 219 -24.46 16.94 -7.51
N LEU A 220 -23.22 16.74 -7.06
CA LEU A 220 -22.94 16.03 -5.81
C LEU A 220 -23.42 16.83 -4.59
N GLY A 221 -24.03 16.13 -3.63
CA GLY A 221 -24.43 16.70 -2.36
C GLY A 221 -23.23 16.96 -1.45
N ALA A 222 -23.38 17.87 -0.48
CA ALA A 222 -22.38 18.02 0.57
C ALA A 222 -22.24 16.71 1.36
N TYR A 223 -21.01 16.35 1.69
CA TYR A 223 -20.64 15.12 2.37
C TYR A 223 -19.53 15.44 3.36
N ASP A 224 -19.66 14.91 4.57
CA ASP A 224 -18.75 15.11 5.70
C ASP A 224 -18.12 13.74 5.95
N ALA A 225 -16.80 13.62 5.87
CA ALA A 225 -16.12 12.34 5.95
C ALA A 225 -15.37 12.27 7.27
N ASP A 226 -15.86 11.49 8.23
CA ASP A 226 -15.26 11.42 9.57
C ASP A 226 -13.94 10.62 9.57
N ALA A 227 -13.07 10.92 10.53
CA ALA A 227 -11.87 10.16 10.81
C ALA A 227 -12.17 8.69 11.07
N GLY A 228 -11.36 7.80 10.50
CA GLY A 228 -11.65 6.39 10.58
C GLY A 228 -10.66 5.50 9.85
N ILE A 229 -10.95 4.20 9.87
CA ILE A 229 -10.28 3.27 8.97
C ILE A 229 -10.79 3.55 7.56
N LYS A 230 -9.90 4.00 6.67
CA LYS A 230 -10.25 4.33 5.28
C LYS A 230 -10.09 3.15 4.34
N ASP A 231 -9.16 2.24 4.62
CA ASP A 231 -8.91 1.09 3.75
C ASP A 231 -8.35 -0.14 4.47
N VAL A 232 -8.58 -1.29 3.84
CA VAL A 232 -7.87 -2.55 4.08
C VAL A 232 -7.21 -3.01 2.79
N HIS A 233 -6.01 -3.56 2.86
CA HIS A 233 -5.25 -3.89 1.66
C HIS A 233 -4.39 -5.15 1.78
N LEU A 234 -4.12 -5.72 0.61
CA LEU A 234 -3.17 -6.79 0.35
C LEU A 234 -2.14 -6.29 -0.66
N GLU A 235 -0.87 -6.55 -0.37
CA GLU A 235 0.25 -6.28 -1.27
C GLU A 235 1.05 -7.56 -1.52
N LEU A 236 1.41 -7.76 -2.78
CA LEU A 236 2.26 -8.86 -3.23
C LEU A 236 3.44 -8.27 -4.00
N GLY A 237 4.65 -8.61 -3.57
CA GLY A 237 5.89 -8.23 -4.23
C GLY A 237 6.65 -9.44 -4.73
N LEU A 238 7.33 -9.30 -5.86
CA LEU A 238 8.24 -10.30 -6.38
C LEU A 238 9.51 -9.60 -6.87
N THR A 239 10.66 -10.07 -6.40
CA THR A 239 11.97 -9.62 -6.82
C THR A 239 12.73 -10.77 -7.45
N TRP A 240 13.25 -10.53 -8.65
CA TRP A 240 14.09 -11.47 -9.40
C TRP A 240 15.47 -10.86 -9.63
N ASP A 241 16.49 -11.47 -9.04
CA ASP A 241 17.88 -11.19 -9.39
C ASP A 241 18.22 -11.96 -10.66
N VAL A 242 18.11 -11.28 -11.80
CA VAL A 242 18.38 -11.83 -13.13
C VAL A 242 19.88 -12.16 -13.26
N THR A 243 20.72 -11.27 -12.73
CA THR A 243 22.17 -11.44 -12.57
C THR A 243 22.60 -10.75 -11.28
N ASP A 244 23.88 -10.83 -10.92
CA ASP A 244 24.44 -10.09 -9.78
C ASP A 244 24.31 -8.55 -9.93
N ARG A 245 23.99 -8.06 -11.14
CA ARG A 245 23.85 -6.64 -11.44
C ARG A 245 22.43 -6.24 -11.82
N TRP A 246 21.65 -7.13 -12.41
CA TRP A 246 20.28 -6.86 -12.84
C TRP A 246 19.27 -7.42 -11.86
N GLN A 247 18.39 -6.54 -11.37
CA GLN A 247 17.26 -6.91 -10.54
C GLN A 247 15.95 -6.39 -11.15
N LEU A 248 15.00 -7.28 -11.32
CA LEU A 248 13.63 -6.96 -11.68
C LEU A 248 12.75 -7.02 -10.43
N LYS A 249 11.85 -6.05 -10.28
CA LYS A 249 10.84 -5.99 -9.23
C LYS A 249 9.47 -5.90 -9.86
N SER A 250 8.51 -6.61 -9.29
CA SER A 250 7.10 -6.39 -9.52
C SER A 250 6.36 -6.26 -8.20
N GLY A 251 5.33 -5.43 -8.20
CA GLY A 251 4.46 -5.19 -7.07
C GLY A 251 3.01 -5.14 -7.53
N PHE A 252 2.12 -5.67 -6.72
CA PHE A 252 0.68 -5.63 -6.90
C PHE A 252 0.05 -5.25 -5.57
N ARG A 253 -0.87 -4.30 -5.58
CA ARG A 253 -1.66 -3.92 -4.42
C ARG A 253 -3.13 -4.00 -4.79
N TYR A 254 -3.90 -4.58 -3.89
CA TYR A 254 -5.35 -4.52 -3.88
C TYR A 254 -5.75 -3.87 -2.56
N GLY A 255 -6.37 -2.71 -2.63
CA GLY A 255 -7.02 -2.04 -1.51
C GLY A 255 -8.52 -2.07 -1.69
N ARG A 256 -9.24 -2.05 -0.57
CA ARG A 256 -10.67 -1.78 -0.55
C ARG A 256 -10.94 -0.65 0.41
N LEU A 257 -11.55 0.41 -0.10
CA LEU A 257 -12.06 1.52 0.71
C LEU A 257 -13.17 1.00 1.64
N VAL A 258 -13.23 1.53 2.85
CA VAL A 258 -14.23 1.16 3.86
C VAL A 258 -14.65 2.40 4.66
N GLY A 259 -15.78 2.29 5.36
CA GLY A 259 -16.33 3.40 6.17
C GLY A 259 -16.68 4.60 5.29
N ASP A 260 -16.52 5.80 5.84
CA ASP A 260 -16.90 7.05 5.19
C ASP A 260 -16.12 7.31 3.90
N ALA A 261 -14.90 6.75 3.77
CA ALA A 261 -14.15 6.80 2.53
C ALA A 261 -14.85 6.01 1.41
N ALA A 262 -15.46 4.86 1.71
CA ALA A 262 -16.22 4.08 0.73
C ALA A 262 -17.58 4.70 0.39
N ASP A 263 -18.23 5.34 1.36
CA ASP A 263 -19.56 5.93 1.22
C ASP A 263 -19.54 7.31 0.53
N SER A 264 -18.36 7.85 0.25
CA SER A 264 -18.21 9.19 -0.33
C SER A 264 -18.79 9.29 -1.75
N PRO A 265 -19.55 10.35 -2.08
CA PRO A 265 -20.16 10.53 -3.40
C PRO A 265 -19.19 10.66 -4.58
N ILE A 266 -17.90 10.92 -4.32
CA ILE A 266 -16.87 10.95 -5.37
C ILE A 266 -16.28 9.56 -5.66
N VAL A 267 -16.57 8.54 -4.86
CA VAL A 267 -16.03 7.20 -5.07
C VAL A 267 -16.84 6.45 -6.11
N GLU A 268 -16.19 6.14 -7.23
CA GLU A 268 -16.74 5.35 -8.34
C GLU A 268 -16.54 3.84 -8.09
N SER A 269 -15.43 3.47 -7.43
CA SER A 269 -15.08 2.10 -7.08
C SER A 269 -14.44 2.02 -5.69
N GLU A 270 -15.00 1.22 -4.80
CA GLU A 270 -14.35 0.89 -3.51
C GLU A 270 -13.09 0.03 -3.70
N ASP A 271 -13.04 -0.76 -4.77
CA ASP A 271 -11.95 -1.68 -5.07
C ASP A 271 -10.85 -0.95 -5.85
N GLN A 272 -9.67 -0.88 -5.26
CA GLN A 272 -8.53 -0.10 -5.71
C GLN A 272 -7.38 -1.02 -6.07
N PHE A 273 -7.00 -1.08 -7.35
CA PHE A 273 -5.89 -1.91 -7.82
C PHE A 273 -4.68 -1.05 -8.19
N SER A 274 -3.48 -1.50 -7.89
CA SER A 274 -2.29 -0.92 -8.48
C SER A 274 -1.22 -1.96 -8.74
N ALA A 275 -0.41 -1.71 -9.75
CA ALA A 275 0.68 -2.58 -10.13
C ALA A 275 1.90 -1.77 -10.51
N LEU A 276 3.07 -2.31 -10.21
CA LEU A 276 4.37 -1.70 -10.49
C LEU A 276 5.30 -2.74 -11.07
N LEU A 277 6.07 -2.36 -12.08
CA LEU A 277 7.19 -3.10 -12.63
C LEU A 277 8.41 -2.20 -12.66
N GLY A 278 9.55 -2.71 -12.22
CA GLY A 278 10.80 -1.95 -12.22
C GLY A 278 12.00 -2.81 -12.50
N ALA A 279 12.97 -2.25 -13.19
CA ALA A 279 14.26 -2.88 -13.43
C ALA A 279 15.36 -1.95 -12.93
N THR A 280 16.34 -2.54 -12.24
CA THR A 280 17.48 -1.81 -11.69
C THR A 280 18.77 -2.52 -12.08
N TYR A 281 19.77 -1.74 -12.46
CA TYR A 281 21.12 -2.18 -12.76
C TYR A 281 22.09 -1.61 -11.74
N THR A 282 22.97 -2.45 -11.22
CA THR A 282 23.98 -2.07 -10.23
C THR A 282 25.33 -1.85 -10.90
N PHE A 283 25.88 -0.65 -10.74
CA PHE A 283 27.23 -0.29 -11.15
C PHE A 283 28.18 -0.38 -9.95
N ASP A 284 29.30 -1.07 -10.11
CA ASP A 284 30.42 -0.97 -9.18
C ASP A 284 31.21 0.30 -9.50
N VAL A 285 31.27 1.23 -8.55
CA VAL A 285 32.07 2.45 -8.71
C VAL A 285 33.45 2.17 -8.13
N GLN A 286 34.37 1.75 -8.99
CA GLN A 286 35.79 1.67 -8.64
C GLN A 286 36.36 3.08 -8.49
N ARG A 287 37.17 3.29 -7.45
CA ARG A 287 37.94 4.53 -7.23
C ARG A 287 39.14 4.59 -8.16
#